data_AF-A0A967CZR9-F1
#
_entry.id   AF-A0A967CZR9-F1
#
_cell.length_a   1.000
_cell.length_b   1.000
_cell.length_c   1.000
_cell.angle_alpha   90.00
_cell.angle_beta   90.00
_cell.angle_gamma   90.00
#
_symmetry.space_group_name_H-M   'P 1'
#
loop_
_entity.id
_entity.type
_entity.pdbx_description
1 polymer ?
#
loop_
_entity_poly.entity_id
_entity_poly.type
_entity_poly.pdbx_seq_one_letter_code
_entity_poly.pdbx_strand_id
1 'polypeptide(L)'
;MTETTEGERRFDVVIVGGTPGGIAAALSAGRAGRHVLLIDAHRHIGGMSASGLGKSDVEKPHLIGGLFREFTDRVRRRYLDRFGELSPDFALCRDGYYFEPSVAEAVFDEMLEECSNISVLTQHRLVRADVRRNALVRIEIENSSGTQAGSLRHFWCSAGVFIDATYEGDLLAAAGAEFRLGRESRAEFNEPHAGHIYFDYQAARILPGSTGEGDELLPAYTYRLCLTTDPDNAYVLTEPPRGYDRSNYVGYFDDLAAGRLSGPKTMKPGRGYNPAHFDTMVRALSVSEIPN
;
A
#
# COMPACT_ATOMS: atom_id res chain seq x y z
N MET A 1 7.46 45.50 1.19
CA MET A 1 8.24 44.66 0.27
C MET A 1 7.62 43.28 0.28
N THR A 2 6.86 42.94 -0.74
CA THR A 2 6.33 41.59 -0.96
C THR A 2 7.39 40.82 -1.72
N GLU A 3 8.20 40.03 -1.03
CA GLU A 3 8.98 38.96 -1.66
C GLU A 3 7.99 37.97 -2.28
N THR A 4 7.78 38.07 -3.59
CA THR A 4 7.38 36.92 -4.38
C THR A 4 8.53 35.92 -4.30
N THR A 5 8.40 34.90 -3.45
CA THR A 5 9.29 33.74 -3.44
C THR A 5 9.25 33.09 -4.82
N GLU A 6 10.32 33.24 -5.59
CA GLU A 6 10.56 32.43 -6.78
C GLU A 6 10.42 30.95 -6.38
N GLY A 7 9.52 30.22 -7.06
CA GLY A 7 9.35 28.78 -6.85
C GLY A 7 8.15 28.33 -6.00
N GLU A 8 7.11 29.14 -5.81
CA GLU A 8 5.82 28.62 -5.30
C GLU A 8 4.87 28.26 -6.46
N ARG A 9 4.33 27.04 -6.45
CA ARG A 9 3.33 26.55 -7.41
C ARG A 9 1.99 26.40 -6.71
N ARG A 10 0.90 26.74 -7.41
CA ARG A 10 -0.45 26.69 -6.87
C ARG A 10 -1.26 25.57 -7.53
N PHE A 11 -1.98 24.81 -6.70
CA PHE A 11 -2.90 23.76 -7.10
C PHE A 11 -4.25 23.96 -6.38
N ASP A 12 -5.28 23.23 -6.79
CA ASP A 12 -6.52 23.14 -6.02
C ASP A 12 -6.39 22.11 -4.90
N VAL A 13 -5.76 20.96 -5.23
CA VAL A 13 -5.54 19.83 -4.32
C VAL A 13 -4.09 19.37 -4.42
N VAL A 14 -3.44 19.19 -3.27
CA VAL A 14 -2.12 18.56 -3.17
C VAL A 14 -2.25 17.27 -2.36
N ILE A 15 -1.76 16.17 -2.90
CA ILE A 15 -1.87 14.82 -2.35
C ILE A 15 -0.46 14.28 -2.13
N VAL A 16 -0.15 13.87 -0.90
CA VAL A 16 1.15 13.31 -0.51
C VAL A 16 0.99 11.81 -0.32
N GLY A 17 1.61 11.01 -1.20
CA GLY A 17 1.54 9.55 -1.21
C GLY A 17 0.79 9.00 -2.43
N GLY A 18 1.52 8.35 -3.33
CA GLY A 18 1.01 7.66 -4.52
C GLY A 18 0.41 6.30 -4.21
N THR A 19 -0.25 6.14 -3.05
CA THR A 19 -0.94 4.90 -2.67
C THR A 19 -2.27 4.77 -3.43
N PRO A 20 -2.95 3.60 -3.42
CA PRO A 20 -4.26 3.47 -4.06
C PRO A 20 -5.29 4.50 -3.55
N GLY A 21 -5.22 4.89 -2.27
CA GLY A 21 -6.05 5.95 -1.71
C GLY A 21 -5.72 7.33 -2.28
N GLY A 22 -4.43 7.65 -2.40
CA GLY A 22 -3.96 8.90 -3.01
C GLY A 22 -4.31 9.01 -4.50
N ILE A 23 -4.14 7.91 -5.24
CA ILE A 23 -4.54 7.81 -6.65
C ILE A 23 -6.06 7.95 -6.79
N ALA A 24 -6.84 7.27 -5.96
CA ALA A 24 -8.29 7.41 -5.98
C ALA A 24 -8.74 8.85 -5.71
N ALA A 25 -8.12 9.52 -4.72
CA ALA A 25 -8.37 10.92 -4.43
C ALA A 25 -7.98 11.83 -5.61
N ALA A 26 -6.84 11.58 -6.25
CA ALA A 26 -6.37 12.32 -7.42
C ALA A 26 -7.36 12.19 -8.58
N LEU A 27 -7.78 10.97 -8.91
CA LEU A 27 -8.75 10.70 -9.97
C LEU A 27 -10.12 11.34 -9.67
N SER A 28 -10.61 11.24 -8.43
CA SER A 28 -11.86 11.88 -8.03
C SER A 28 -11.79 13.41 -8.18
N ALA A 29 -10.71 14.04 -7.71
CA ALA A 29 -10.53 15.49 -7.81
C ALA A 29 -10.29 15.95 -9.26
N GLY A 30 -9.47 15.23 -10.01
CA GLY A 30 -9.18 15.49 -11.42
C GLY A 30 -10.44 15.38 -12.29
N ARG A 31 -11.22 14.31 -12.13
CA ARG A 31 -12.50 14.15 -12.85
C ARG A 31 -13.56 15.19 -12.45
N ALA A 32 -13.44 15.78 -11.25
CA ALA A 32 -14.24 16.93 -10.83
C ALA A 32 -13.70 18.28 -11.34
N GLY A 33 -12.70 18.28 -12.23
CA GLY A 33 -12.14 19.47 -12.88
C GLY A 33 -11.14 20.25 -12.04
N ARG A 34 -10.56 19.66 -10.98
CA ARG A 34 -9.58 20.34 -10.10
C ARG A 34 -8.16 20.17 -10.61
N HIS A 35 -7.32 21.17 -10.43
CA HIS A 35 -5.89 21.05 -10.67
C HIS A 35 -5.22 20.33 -9.49
N VAL A 36 -4.72 19.12 -9.74
CA VAL A 36 -4.20 18.22 -8.70
C VAL A 36 -2.70 18.06 -8.84
N LEU A 37 -1.99 18.11 -7.72
CA LEU A 37 -0.64 17.57 -7.58
C LEU A 37 -0.69 16.29 -6.75
N LEU A 38 -0.19 15.19 -7.29
CA LEU A 38 0.09 13.95 -6.57
C LEU A 38 1.60 13.74 -6.51
N ILE A 39 2.16 13.57 -5.30
CA ILE A 39 3.59 13.26 -5.13
C ILE A 39 3.81 11.89 -4.49
N ASP A 40 4.91 11.23 -4.85
CA ASP A 40 5.40 10.04 -4.16
C ASP A 40 6.93 10.09 -4.01
N ALA A 41 7.46 9.65 -2.87
CA ALA A 41 8.90 9.64 -2.60
C ALA A 41 9.65 8.58 -3.42
N HIS A 42 8.95 7.55 -3.91
CA HIS A 42 9.49 6.43 -4.66
C HIS A 42 9.42 6.66 -6.18
N ARG A 43 10.04 5.75 -6.94
CA ARG A 43 9.99 5.76 -8.40
C ARG A 43 8.65 5.30 -8.98
N HIS A 44 7.89 4.54 -8.20
CA HIS A 44 6.70 3.83 -8.63
C HIS A 44 5.51 4.28 -7.78
N ILE A 45 4.34 4.39 -8.41
CA ILE A 45 3.06 4.65 -7.71
C ILE A 45 2.27 3.35 -7.54
N GLY A 46 1.15 3.40 -6.82
CA GLY A 46 0.25 2.27 -6.60
C GLY A 46 0.42 1.58 -5.24
N GLY A 47 1.40 2.02 -4.43
CA GLY A 47 1.67 1.51 -3.09
C GLY A 47 1.71 -0.03 -3.05
N MET A 48 1.09 -0.62 -2.03
CA MET A 48 1.04 -2.07 -1.85
C MET A 48 0.57 -2.85 -3.09
N SER A 49 -0.43 -2.36 -3.84
CA SER A 49 -0.93 -3.04 -5.04
C SER A 49 0.14 -3.14 -6.13
N ALA A 50 1.01 -2.14 -6.25
CA ALA A 50 2.13 -2.10 -7.18
C ALA A 50 3.48 -2.50 -6.54
N SER A 51 3.50 -3.08 -5.33
CA SER A 51 4.75 -3.40 -4.63
C SER A 51 4.74 -4.73 -3.86
N GLY A 52 3.71 -5.56 -4.01
CA GLY A 52 3.72 -6.93 -3.46
C GLY A 52 2.37 -7.50 -3.04
N LEU A 53 1.30 -6.69 -2.99
CA LEU A 53 -0.06 -7.14 -2.70
C LEU A 53 -0.80 -7.50 -4.00
N GLY A 54 -0.33 -8.53 -4.70
CA GLY A 54 -0.90 -9.00 -5.97
C GLY A 54 -2.20 -9.80 -5.85
N LYS A 55 -2.77 -9.90 -4.64
CA LYS A 55 -4.01 -10.64 -4.36
C LYS A 55 -4.87 -9.83 -3.41
N SER A 56 -6.02 -9.38 -3.91
CA SER A 56 -6.99 -8.63 -3.12
C SER A 56 -7.89 -9.58 -2.30
N ASP A 57 -8.02 -9.30 -1.00
CA ASP A 57 -8.90 -10.06 -0.10
C ASP A 57 -10.36 -9.61 -0.27
N VAL A 58 -11.11 -10.33 -1.11
CA VAL A 58 -12.50 -10.00 -1.43
C VAL A 58 -13.45 -11.09 -0.94
N GLU A 59 -14.25 -10.78 0.10
CA GLU A 59 -15.29 -11.71 0.59
C GLU A 59 -16.63 -11.54 -0.13
N LYS A 60 -17.02 -10.29 -0.44
CA LYS A 60 -18.32 -9.95 -1.04
C LYS A 60 -18.12 -9.11 -2.31
N PRO A 61 -17.78 -9.71 -3.46
CA PRO A 61 -17.45 -8.98 -4.69
C PRO A 61 -18.55 -8.02 -5.16
N HIS A 62 -19.82 -8.33 -4.90
CA HIS A 62 -20.96 -7.49 -5.29
C HIS A 62 -21.07 -6.18 -4.50
N LEU A 63 -20.32 -6.02 -3.40
CA LEU A 63 -20.21 -4.76 -2.65
C LEU A 63 -19.07 -3.88 -3.15
N ILE A 64 -18.24 -4.40 -4.07
CA ILE A 64 -17.08 -3.71 -4.59
C ILE A 64 -17.47 -2.89 -5.83
N GLY A 65 -17.18 -1.58 -5.80
CA GLY A 65 -17.56 -0.64 -6.84
C GLY A 65 -16.56 0.52 -7.01
N GLY A 66 -16.98 1.57 -7.70
CA GLY A 66 -16.22 2.81 -7.86
C GLY A 66 -14.88 2.63 -8.59
N LEU A 67 -13.89 3.44 -8.22
CA LEU A 67 -12.57 3.45 -8.86
C LEU A 67 -11.82 2.12 -8.70
N PHE A 68 -12.05 1.38 -7.62
CA PHE A 68 -11.43 0.06 -7.46
C PHE A 68 -12.02 -0.96 -8.44
N ARG A 69 -13.34 -0.91 -8.70
CA ARG A 69 -13.95 -1.75 -9.74
C ARG A 69 -13.41 -1.41 -11.13
N GLU A 70 -13.27 -0.12 -11.42
CA GLU A 70 -12.66 0.34 -12.68
C GLU A 70 -11.22 -0.18 -12.83
N PHE A 71 -10.41 -0.11 -11.77
CA PHE A 71 -9.07 -0.69 -11.72
C PHE A 71 -9.08 -2.20 -12.02
N THR A 72 -9.92 -2.98 -11.33
CA THR A 72 -9.98 -4.44 -11.55
C THR A 72 -10.47 -4.81 -12.95
N ASP A 73 -11.43 -4.06 -13.51
CA ASP A 73 -11.90 -4.30 -14.87
C ASP A 73 -10.79 -4.02 -15.91
N ARG A 74 -9.92 -3.02 -15.67
CA ARG A 74 -8.75 -2.72 -16.51
C ARG A 74 -7.66 -3.79 -16.38
N VAL A 75 -7.37 -4.25 -15.16
CA VAL A 75 -6.47 -5.40 -14.92
C VAL A 75 -6.96 -6.63 -15.70
N ARG A 76 -8.24 -6.97 -15.52
CA ARG A 76 -8.88 -8.11 -16.22
C ARG A 76 -8.75 -7.97 -17.73
N ARG A 77 -9.00 -6.78 -18.28
CA ARG A 77 -8.87 -6.52 -19.72
C ARG A 77 -7.44 -6.74 -20.22
N ARG A 78 -6.44 -6.22 -19.52
CA ARG A 78 -5.02 -6.45 -19.89
C ARG A 78 -4.67 -7.94 -19.97
N TYR A 79 -5.09 -8.72 -18.99
CA TYR A 79 -4.84 -10.16 -19.01
C TYR A 79 -5.64 -10.89 -20.08
N LEU A 80 -6.87 -10.46 -20.36
CA LEU A 80 -7.65 -10.96 -21.49
C LEU A 80 -6.94 -10.72 -22.81
N ASP A 81 -6.43 -9.50 -23.01
CA ASP A 81 -5.75 -9.10 -24.24
C ASP A 81 -4.39 -9.81 -24.41
N ARG A 82 -3.66 -10.03 -23.30
CA ARG A 82 -2.34 -10.69 -23.29
C ARG A 82 -2.43 -12.20 -23.52
N PHE A 83 -3.36 -12.88 -22.85
CA PHE A 83 -3.38 -14.35 -22.80
C PHE A 83 -4.60 -15.00 -23.46
N GLY A 84 -5.70 -14.25 -23.66
CA GLY A 84 -6.97 -14.77 -24.15
C GLY A 84 -7.81 -15.45 -23.07
N GLU A 85 -9.12 -15.52 -23.31
CA GLU A 85 -10.15 -15.93 -22.34
C GLU A 85 -10.00 -17.36 -21.82
N LEU A 86 -9.45 -18.26 -22.63
CA LEU A 86 -9.32 -19.69 -22.29
C LEU A 86 -7.98 -20.02 -21.61
N SER A 87 -7.12 -19.03 -21.37
CA SER A 87 -5.79 -19.26 -20.77
C SER A 87 -5.87 -19.52 -19.26
N PRO A 88 -5.00 -20.38 -18.71
CA PRO A 88 -4.85 -20.54 -17.26
C PRO A 88 -4.54 -19.21 -16.55
N ASP A 89 -3.69 -18.36 -17.13
CA ASP A 89 -3.32 -17.06 -16.57
C ASP A 89 -4.49 -16.08 -16.48
N PHE A 90 -5.35 -16.03 -17.51
CA PHE A 90 -6.56 -15.24 -17.43
C PHE A 90 -7.51 -15.75 -16.34
N ALA A 91 -7.65 -17.07 -16.17
CA ALA A 91 -8.44 -17.63 -15.08
C ALA A 91 -7.83 -17.32 -13.70
N LEU A 92 -6.49 -17.30 -13.58
CA LEU A 92 -5.76 -16.96 -12.36
C LEU A 92 -5.97 -15.50 -11.94
N CYS A 93 -6.23 -14.57 -12.86
CA CYS A 93 -6.42 -13.16 -12.49
C CYS A 93 -7.67 -12.90 -11.65
N ARG A 94 -8.58 -13.89 -11.56
CA ARG A 94 -9.83 -13.83 -10.78
C ARG A 94 -10.59 -12.53 -11.02
N ASP A 95 -11.01 -12.28 -12.25
CA ASP A 95 -11.71 -11.04 -12.63
C ASP A 95 -10.92 -9.75 -12.31
N GLY A 96 -9.59 -9.83 -12.35
CA GLY A 96 -8.68 -8.71 -12.11
C GLY A 96 -8.39 -8.42 -10.63
N TYR A 97 -8.81 -9.30 -9.71
CA TYR A 97 -8.45 -9.19 -8.29
C TYR A 97 -7.06 -9.75 -7.96
N TYR A 98 -6.46 -10.49 -8.90
CA TYR A 98 -5.13 -11.08 -8.81
C TYR A 98 -4.28 -10.52 -9.95
N PHE A 99 -3.13 -9.96 -9.63
CA PHE A 99 -2.31 -9.22 -10.58
C PHE A 99 -0.84 -9.13 -10.17
N GLU A 100 0.00 -8.96 -11.18
CA GLU A 100 1.40 -8.57 -11.02
C GLU A 100 1.49 -7.09 -10.58
N PRO A 101 2.47 -6.73 -9.74
CA PRO A 101 2.73 -5.34 -9.35
C PRO A 101 2.89 -4.39 -10.55
N SER A 102 3.61 -4.82 -11.58
CA SER A 102 3.84 -4.04 -12.81
C SER A 102 2.55 -3.79 -13.60
N VAL A 103 1.63 -4.76 -13.62
CA VAL A 103 0.32 -4.61 -14.23
C VAL A 103 -0.52 -3.61 -13.44
N ALA A 104 -0.49 -3.68 -12.10
CA ALA A 104 -1.19 -2.71 -11.26
C ALA A 104 -0.67 -1.28 -11.45
N GLU A 105 0.66 -1.09 -11.46
CA GLU A 105 1.29 0.21 -11.73
C GLU A 105 0.86 0.77 -13.08
N ALA A 106 0.99 -0.03 -14.15
CA ALA A 106 0.60 0.40 -15.49
C ALA A 106 -0.89 0.76 -15.61
N VAL A 107 -1.77 0.08 -14.87
CA VAL A 107 -3.21 0.44 -14.82
C VAL A 107 -3.40 1.80 -14.13
N PHE A 108 -2.69 2.05 -13.03
CA PHE A 108 -2.78 3.32 -12.32
C PHE A 108 -2.24 4.48 -13.16
N ASP A 109 -1.10 4.29 -13.84
CA ASP A 109 -0.53 5.28 -14.74
C ASP A 109 -1.53 5.67 -15.84
N GLU A 110 -2.11 4.68 -16.54
CA GLU A 110 -3.13 4.95 -17.56
C GLU A 110 -4.33 5.71 -17.01
N MET A 111 -4.84 5.32 -15.84
CA MET A 111 -5.98 5.99 -15.23
C MET A 111 -5.67 7.46 -14.90
N LEU A 112 -4.45 7.75 -14.45
CA LEU A 112 -4.01 9.12 -14.13
C LEU A 112 -3.73 9.93 -15.40
N GLU A 113 -3.11 9.34 -16.42
CA GLU A 113 -2.81 9.98 -17.71
C GLU A 113 -4.06 10.43 -18.48
N GLU A 114 -5.20 9.75 -18.28
CA GLU A 114 -6.50 10.17 -18.81
C GLU A 114 -6.98 11.52 -18.26
N CYS A 115 -6.41 12.00 -17.16
CA CYS A 115 -6.77 13.26 -16.52
C CYS A 115 -5.66 14.31 -16.71
N SER A 116 -5.78 15.15 -17.74
CA SER A 116 -4.78 16.18 -18.08
C SER A 116 -4.55 17.27 -17.01
N ASN A 117 -5.43 17.36 -16.02
CA ASN A 117 -5.35 18.28 -14.88
C ASN A 117 -4.72 17.66 -13.62
N ILE A 118 -4.20 16.43 -13.71
CA ILE A 118 -3.43 15.79 -12.64
C ILE A 118 -1.94 15.83 -13.02
N SER A 119 -1.12 16.41 -12.15
CA SER A 119 0.35 16.32 -12.22
C SER A 119 0.83 15.28 -11.22
N VAL A 120 1.55 14.26 -11.71
CA VAL A 120 2.18 13.24 -10.86
C VAL A 120 3.68 13.50 -10.79
N LEU A 121 4.24 13.59 -9.58
CA LEU A 121 5.68 13.73 -9.34
C LEU A 121 6.17 12.56 -8.47
N THR A 122 6.73 11.55 -9.11
CA THR A 122 7.50 10.49 -8.44
C THR A 122 8.87 11.00 -8.02
N GLN A 123 9.50 10.33 -7.07
CA GLN A 123 10.77 10.73 -6.47
C GLN A 123 10.72 12.16 -5.90
N HIS A 124 9.57 12.59 -5.39
CA HIS A 124 9.42 13.85 -4.68
C HIS A 124 8.84 13.57 -3.30
N ARG A 125 9.53 14.02 -2.26
CA ARG A 125 9.11 13.83 -0.87
C ARG A 125 8.77 15.14 -0.19
N LEU A 126 7.88 15.06 0.79
CA LEU A 126 7.60 16.15 1.71
C LEU A 126 8.85 16.49 2.53
N VAL A 127 9.19 17.77 2.59
CA VAL A 127 10.24 18.31 3.46
C VAL A 127 9.63 18.87 4.74
N ARG A 128 8.62 19.73 4.60
CA ARG A 128 7.91 20.36 5.72
C ARG A 128 6.60 21.02 5.28
N ALA A 129 5.79 21.36 6.27
CA ALA A 129 4.55 22.12 6.10
C ALA A 129 4.68 23.54 6.68
N ASP A 130 4.01 24.50 6.05
CA ASP A 130 3.77 25.85 6.58
C ASP A 130 2.31 25.95 7.01
N VAL A 131 2.09 26.10 8.32
CA VAL A 131 0.77 26.17 8.93
C VAL A 131 0.59 27.56 9.52
N ARG A 132 -0.52 28.22 9.17
CA ARG A 132 -0.84 29.56 9.61
C ARG A 132 -2.26 29.60 10.16
N ARG A 133 -2.41 30.10 11.39
CA ARG A 133 -3.73 30.21 12.05
C ARG A 133 -4.52 28.89 12.00
N ASN A 134 -3.84 27.77 12.31
CA ASN A 134 -4.40 26.43 12.30
C ASN A 134 -4.89 25.93 10.92
N ALA A 135 -4.33 26.46 9.83
CA ALA A 135 -4.59 25.99 8.47
C ALA A 135 -3.26 25.71 7.75
N LEU A 136 -3.16 24.53 7.14
CA LEU A 136 -2.06 24.19 6.24
C LEU A 136 -2.19 25.04 4.97
N VAL A 137 -1.20 25.90 4.71
CA VAL A 137 -1.24 26.85 3.59
C VAL A 137 -0.38 26.41 2.41
N ARG A 138 0.76 25.76 2.69
CA ARG A 138 1.68 25.23 1.68
C ARG A 138 2.60 24.17 2.25
N ILE A 139 3.13 23.33 1.37
CA ILE A 139 4.16 22.34 1.71
C ILE A 139 5.42 22.60 0.87
N GLU A 140 6.58 22.34 1.45
CA GLU A 140 7.83 22.29 0.71
C GLU A 140 8.08 20.83 0.31
N ILE A 141 8.40 20.62 -0.97
CA ILE A 141 8.73 19.30 -1.51
C ILE A 141 10.10 19.34 -2.16
N GLU A 142 10.80 18.22 -2.13
CA GLU A 142 12.11 18.08 -2.76
C GLU A 142 12.19 16.84 -3.64
N ASN A 143 13.01 16.92 -4.69
CA ASN A 143 13.34 15.76 -5.50
C ASN A 143 14.32 14.84 -4.72
N SER A 144 13.87 13.63 -4.39
CA SER A 144 14.64 12.60 -3.67
C SER A 144 15.64 11.84 -4.56
N SER A 145 15.59 12.01 -5.88
CA SER A 145 16.58 11.48 -6.83
C SER A 145 17.83 12.37 -6.82
N GLY A 146 18.84 11.96 -6.06
CA GLY A 146 19.98 12.80 -5.69
C GLY A 146 20.86 13.42 -6.80
N THR A 147 20.55 13.37 -8.09
CA THR A 147 21.52 13.70 -9.16
C THR A 147 20.99 14.26 -10.50
N GLN A 148 19.72 14.65 -10.67
CA GLN A 148 19.30 15.27 -11.94
C GLN A 148 19.50 16.80 -11.94
N ALA A 149 20.56 17.25 -12.61
CA ALA A 149 20.84 18.68 -12.85
C ALA A 149 19.71 19.30 -13.70
N GLY A 150 18.94 20.22 -13.11
CA GLY A 150 17.89 20.98 -13.81
C GLY A 150 16.45 20.68 -13.36
N SER A 151 16.19 19.65 -12.56
CA SER A 151 14.91 19.56 -11.83
C SER A 151 14.91 20.60 -10.69
N LEU A 152 13.77 21.26 -10.44
CA LEU A 152 13.62 22.11 -9.26
C LEU A 152 13.87 21.23 -8.03
N ARG A 153 15.07 21.33 -7.45
CA ARG A 153 15.46 20.48 -6.32
C ARG A 153 14.48 20.63 -5.17
N HIS A 154 13.97 21.84 -4.96
CA HIS A 154 13.02 22.19 -3.91
C HIS A 154 12.06 23.25 -4.47
N PHE A 155 10.77 23.12 -4.14
CA PHE A 155 9.80 24.19 -4.39
C PHE A 155 8.60 24.09 -3.46
N TRP A 156 7.89 25.20 -3.30
CA TRP A 156 6.69 25.27 -2.47
C TRP A 156 5.44 24.97 -3.28
N CYS A 157 4.49 24.26 -2.67
CA CYS A 157 3.18 23.99 -3.25
C CYS A 157 2.09 24.52 -2.32
N SER A 158 1.27 25.47 -2.78
CA SER A 158 0.06 25.91 -2.08
C SER A 158 -1.20 25.29 -2.69
N ALA A 159 -2.19 25.00 -1.84
CA ALA A 159 -3.45 24.42 -2.24
C ALA A 159 -4.60 24.82 -1.31
N GLY A 160 -5.83 24.67 -1.79
CA GLY A 160 -7.03 24.82 -0.96
C GLY A 160 -7.33 23.57 -0.13
N VAL A 161 -6.88 22.40 -0.61
CA VAL A 161 -7.02 21.11 0.07
C VAL A 161 -5.69 20.37 0.02
N PHE A 162 -5.32 19.78 1.15
CA PHE A 162 -4.20 18.86 1.26
C PHE A 162 -4.71 17.50 1.71
N ILE A 163 -4.21 16.43 1.09
CA ILE A 163 -4.57 15.05 1.43
C ILE A 163 -3.29 14.31 1.79
N ASP A 164 -3.25 13.78 3.01
CA ASP A 164 -2.25 12.79 3.39
C ASP A 164 -2.75 11.41 2.95
N ALA A 165 -2.01 10.79 2.03
CA ALA A 165 -2.23 9.44 1.55
C ALA A 165 -0.96 8.58 1.72
N THR A 166 -0.07 8.98 2.64
CA THR A 166 1.07 8.17 3.10
C THR A 166 0.59 7.05 4.03
N TYR A 167 1.44 6.06 4.29
CA TYR A 167 1.07 4.99 5.24
C TYR A 167 1.19 5.44 6.70
N GLU A 168 2.12 6.36 6.97
CA GLU A 168 2.50 6.78 8.31
C GLU A 168 1.85 8.10 8.76
N GLY A 169 1.20 8.85 7.86
CA GLY A 169 0.63 10.15 8.17
C GLY A 169 1.68 11.27 8.20
N ASP A 170 2.66 11.24 7.28
CA ASP A 170 3.80 12.15 7.25
C ASP A 170 3.39 13.63 7.14
N LEU A 171 2.37 13.93 6.32
CA LEU A 171 1.87 15.28 6.16
C LEU A 171 1.07 15.72 7.38
N LEU A 172 0.27 14.83 7.97
CA LEU A 172 -0.43 15.11 9.23
C LEU A 172 0.56 15.49 10.33
N ALA A 173 1.61 14.69 10.50
CA ALA A 173 2.67 14.95 11.47
C ALA A 173 3.42 16.25 11.16
N ALA A 174 3.82 16.49 9.90
CA ALA A 174 4.52 17.72 9.50
C ALA A 174 3.67 18.98 9.68
N ALA A 175 2.35 18.88 9.51
CA ALA A 175 1.40 19.98 9.75
C ALA A 175 1.10 20.20 11.25
N GLY A 176 1.64 19.37 12.14
CA GLY A 176 1.33 19.44 13.57
C GLY A 176 -0.13 19.13 13.88
N ALA A 177 -0.79 18.33 13.05
CA ALA A 177 -2.13 17.83 13.35
C ALA A 177 -2.08 16.93 14.59
N GLU A 178 -3.14 16.93 15.38
CA GLU A 178 -3.28 16.00 16.49
C GLU A 178 -3.43 14.58 15.94
N PHE A 179 -2.62 13.66 16.45
CA PHE A 179 -2.69 12.24 16.15
C PHE A 179 -2.51 11.43 17.42
N ARG A 180 -2.89 10.16 17.37
CA ARG A 180 -2.61 9.19 18.43
C ARG A 180 -1.84 8.01 17.87
N LEU A 181 -0.96 7.46 18.68
CA LEU A 181 -0.32 6.17 18.40
C LEU A 181 -0.99 5.08 19.23
N GLY A 182 -0.93 3.84 18.74
CA GLY A 182 -1.42 2.68 19.47
C GLY A 182 -2.90 2.36 19.25
N ARG A 183 -3.45 1.60 20.19
CA ARG A 183 -4.78 1.00 20.13
C ARG A 183 -5.69 1.62 21.19
N GLU A 184 -6.88 2.04 20.79
CA GLU A 184 -7.93 2.52 21.70
C GLU A 184 -8.50 1.40 22.56
N SER A 185 -8.92 1.76 23.77
CA SER A 185 -9.66 0.85 24.63
C SER A 185 -11.13 0.76 24.21
N ARG A 186 -11.79 -0.33 24.56
CA ARG A 186 -13.26 -0.48 24.44
C ARG A 186 -14.00 0.60 25.23
N ALA A 187 -13.51 0.96 26.41
CA ALA A 187 -14.20 1.87 27.32
C ALA A 187 -14.24 3.31 26.81
N GLU A 188 -13.23 3.73 26.04
CA GLU A 188 -13.08 5.10 25.54
C GLU A 188 -14.20 5.50 24.58
N PHE A 189 -14.52 4.61 23.62
CA PHE A 189 -15.52 4.88 22.57
C PHE A 189 -16.73 3.96 22.62
N ASN A 190 -16.82 3.08 23.63
CA ASN A 190 -17.83 2.03 23.72
C ASN A 190 -17.84 1.11 22.48
N GLU A 191 -16.65 0.84 21.93
CA GLU A 191 -16.45 0.03 20.72
C GLU A 191 -16.17 -1.44 21.08
N PRO A 192 -17.11 -2.38 20.87
CA PRO A 192 -17.02 -3.74 21.42
C PRO A 192 -15.80 -4.54 20.93
N HIS A 193 -15.28 -4.19 19.75
CA HIS A 193 -14.12 -4.82 19.12
C HIS A 193 -12.79 -4.06 19.33
N ALA A 194 -12.80 -2.95 20.08
CA ALA A 194 -11.60 -2.20 20.41
C ALA A 194 -10.81 -2.83 21.57
N GLY A 195 -9.55 -2.41 21.69
CA GLY A 195 -8.60 -2.90 22.68
C GLY A 195 -8.04 -4.30 22.40
N HIS A 196 -7.45 -4.92 23.42
CA HIS A 196 -6.85 -6.25 23.31
C HIS A 196 -7.93 -7.30 23.10
N ILE A 197 -8.18 -7.64 21.84
CA ILE A 197 -9.18 -8.62 21.41
C ILE A 197 -8.49 -9.77 20.67
N TYR A 198 -8.70 -10.97 21.18
CA TYR A 198 -8.43 -12.21 20.45
C TYR A 198 -9.72 -12.63 19.76
N PHE A 199 -9.73 -12.69 18.43
CA PHE A 199 -10.94 -13.00 17.65
C PHE A 199 -10.77 -14.29 16.85
N ASP A 200 -11.78 -15.15 16.91
CA ASP A 200 -11.91 -16.33 16.06
C ASP A 200 -12.70 -15.93 14.80
N TYR A 201 -11.99 -15.75 13.68
CA TYR A 201 -12.59 -15.37 12.41
C TYR A 201 -13.50 -16.45 11.82
N GLN A 202 -13.34 -17.71 12.19
CA GLN A 202 -14.15 -18.81 11.68
C GLN A 202 -15.47 -18.92 12.43
N ALA A 203 -15.44 -18.76 13.76
CA ALA A 203 -16.61 -18.79 14.61
C ALA A 203 -17.24 -17.40 14.84
N ALA A 204 -16.64 -16.34 14.29
CA ALA A 204 -17.06 -14.95 14.43
C ALA A 204 -17.30 -14.54 15.90
N ARG A 205 -16.37 -14.89 16.80
CA ARG A 205 -16.51 -14.64 18.23
C ARG A 205 -15.22 -14.15 18.88
N ILE A 206 -15.39 -13.33 19.91
CA ILE A 206 -14.31 -12.92 20.81
C ILE A 206 -13.91 -14.13 21.68
N LEU A 207 -12.60 -14.37 21.78
CA LEU A 207 -12.00 -15.45 22.53
C LEU A 207 -11.67 -15.05 23.98
N PRO A 208 -11.63 -16.01 24.92
CA PRO A 208 -11.13 -15.79 26.27
C PRO A 208 -9.73 -15.15 26.27
N GLY A 209 -9.45 -14.30 27.25
CA GLY A 209 -8.20 -13.53 27.34
C GLY A 209 -8.28 -12.14 26.70
N SER A 210 -9.33 -11.85 25.95
CA SER A 210 -9.61 -10.49 25.46
C SER A 210 -9.97 -9.58 26.63
N THR A 211 -9.25 -8.47 26.81
CA THR A 211 -9.49 -7.52 27.90
C THR A 211 -10.25 -6.29 27.43
N GLY A 212 -10.08 -5.89 26.17
CA GLY A 212 -10.59 -4.61 25.65
C GLY A 212 -9.79 -3.40 26.11
N GLU A 213 -8.64 -3.60 26.76
CA GLU A 213 -7.73 -2.52 27.13
C GLU A 213 -6.98 -1.96 25.92
N GLY A 214 -6.69 -0.66 25.95
CA GLY A 214 -5.84 -0.01 24.95
C GLY A 214 -4.34 -0.22 25.22
N ASP A 215 -3.50 0.23 24.30
CA ASP A 215 -2.04 0.28 24.45
C ASP A 215 -1.40 1.32 23.53
N GLU A 216 -0.12 1.60 23.73
CA GLU A 216 0.68 2.52 22.90
C GLU A 216 1.54 1.80 21.85
N LEU A 217 1.29 0.50 21.59
CA LEU A 217 2.11 -0.31 20.69
C LEU A 217 1.74 -0.06 19.23
N LEU A 218 2.75 0.00 18.37
CA LEU A 218 2.54 0.08 16.93
C LEU A 218 2.23 -1.32 16.35
N PRO A 219 1.31 -1.42 15.38
CA PRO A 219 1.08 -2.67 14.68
C PRO A 219 2.36 -3.14 13.98
N ALA A 220 2.66 -4.43 14.09
CA ALA A 220 3.73 -5.03 13.31
C ALA A 220 3.37 -5.01 11.83
N TYR A 221 4.34 -4.68 10.98
CA TYR A 221 4.22 -4.74 9.53
C TYR A 221 4.74 -6.09 9.00
N THR A 222 4.19 -6.52 7.88
CA THR A 222 4.67 -7.69 7.13
C THR A 222 5.12 -7.25 5.75
N TYR A 223 6.17 -7.91 5.24
CA TYR A 223 6.55 -7.78 3.84
C TYR A 223 5.80 -8.84 3.03
N ARG A 224 5.32 -8.45 1.84
CA ARG A 224 4.84 -9.40 0.81
C ARG A 224 5.77 -9.27 -0.38
N LEU A 225 6.35 -10.39 -0.78
CA LEU A 225 7.31 -10.44 -1.87
C LEU A 225 6.65 -11.07 -3.10
N CYS A 226 6.87 -10.46 -4.27
CA CYS A 226 6.62 -11.12 -5.54
C CYS A 226 7.88 -11.90 -5.92
N LEU A 227 7.71 -13.20 -6.12
CA LEU A 227 8.77 -14.13 -6.45
C LEU A 227 8.51 -14.69 -7.85
N THR A 228 9.58 -15.04 -8.55
CA THR A 228 9.50 -15.66 -9.88
C THR A 228 10.29 -16.96 -9.91
N THR A 229 9.77 -17.94 -10.64
CA THR A 229 10.48 -19.17 -10.99
C THR A 229 11.12 -19.10 -12.37
N ASP A 230 10.89 -18.01 -13.11
CA ASP A 230 11.56 -17.75 -14.38
C ASP A 230 13.02 -17.37 -14.11
N PRO A 231 14.01 -18.18 -14.53
CA PRO A 231 15.42 -17.92 -14.29
C PRO A 231 15.91 -16.62 -14.95
N ASP A 232 15.27 -16.16 -16.03
CA ASP A 232 15.65 -14.93 -16.73
C ASP A 232 15.18 -13.67 -15.98
N ASN A 233 14.18 -13.82 -15.09
CA ASN A 233 13.64 -12.76 -14.24
C ASN A 233 14.05 -12.93 -12.75
N ALA A 234 14.74 -14.01 -12.41
CA ALA A 234 15.14 -14.30 -11.04
C ALA A 234 16.44 -13.57 -10.65
N TYR A 235 16.44 -12.92 -9.49
CA TYR A 235 17.67 -12.44 -8.85
C TYR A 235 18.07 -13.40 -7.72
N VAL A 236 19.23 -14.04 -7.86
CA VAL A 236 19.79 -14.89 -6.81
C VAL A 236 20.60 -14.03 -5.85
N LEU A 237 20.16 -13.93 -4.60
CA LEU A 237 20.93 -13.31 -3.52
C LEU A 237 22.22 -14.12 -3.28
N THR A 238 23.36 -13.58 -3.69
CA THR A 238 24.67 -14.23 -3.53
C THR A 238 25.32 -13.91 -2.19
N GLU A 239 24.99 -12.77 -1.59
CA GLU A 239 25.52 -12.32 -0.30
C GLU A 239 24.37 -11.76 0.58
N PRO A 240 24.44 -11.95 1.91
CA PRO A 240 23.46 -11.37 2.81
C PRO A 240 23.55 -9.83 2.81
N PRO A 241 22.42 -9.12 3.00
CA PRO A 241 22.44 -7.67 3.15
C PRO A 241 23.35 -7.22 4.30
N ARG A 242 23.90 -6.01 4.19
CA ARG A 242 24.71 -5.40 5.26
C ARG A 242 23.92 -5.39 6.58
N GLY A 243 24.50 -5.95 7.64
CA GLY A 243 23.89 -5.98 8.97
C GLY A 243 22.91 -7.15 9.19
N TYR A 244 22.73 -8.04 8.21
CA TYR A 244 22.01 -9.29 8.42
C TYR A 244 22.76 -10.18 9.42
N ASP A 245 22.08 -10.57 10.48
CA ASP A 245 22.54 -11.58 11.44
C ASP A 245 21.57 -12.77 11.43
N ARG A 246 22.07 -13.93 10.97
CA ARG A 246 21.30 -15.16 10.90
C ARG A 246 20.84 -15.63 12.29
N SER A 247 21.59 -15.33 13.35
CA SER A 247 21.30 -15.79 14.71
C SER A 247 19.97 -15.23 15.24
N ASN A 248 19.49 -14.11 14.70
CA ASN A 248 18.17 -13.57 15.03
C ASN A 248 17.01 -14.49 14.63
N TYR A 249 17.24 -15.45 13.73
CA TYR A 249 16.20 -16.29 13.13
C TYR A 249 16.34 -17.78 13.47
N VAL A 250 17.45 -18.21 14.07
CA VAL A 250 17.69 -19.65 14.29
C VAL A 250 16.70 -20.27 15.28
N GLY A 251 16.19 -19.51 16.25
CA GLY A 251 15.20 -19.99 17.22
C GLY A 251 13.87 -20.42 16.58
N TYR A 252 13.53 -19.90 15.39
CA TYR A 252 12.33 -20.34 14.67
C TYR A 252 12.41 -21.81 14.23
N PHE A 253 13.62 -22.37 14.04
CA PHE A 253 13.77 -23.79 13.73
C PHE A 253 13.47 -24.67 14.94
N ASP A 254 13.80 -24.22 16.16
CA ASP A 254 13.45 -24.93 17.39
C ASP A 254 11.94 -24.90 17.63
N ASP A 255 11.29 -23.76 17.36
CA ASP A 255 9.83 -23.63 17.41
C ASP A 255 9.12 -24.52 16.38
N LEU A 256 9.67 -24.63 15.17
CA LEU A 256 9.17 -25.52 14.12
C LEU A 256 9.33 -26.99 14.53
N ALA A 257 10.52 -27.39 15.00
CA ALA A 257 10.78 -28.75 15.46
C ALA A 257 9.89 -29.15 16.65
N ALA A 258 9.55 -28.20 17.52
CA ALA A 258 8.64 -28.40 18.64
C ALA A 258 7.14 -28.29 18.25
N GLY A 259 6.82 -28.04 16.98
CA GLY A 259 5.44 -27.91 16.50
C GLY A 259 4.71 -26.64 17.00
N ARG A 260 5.43 -25.67 17.56
CA ARG A 260 4.88 -24.35 17.94
C ARG A 260 4.58 -23.49 16.72
N LEU A 261 5.33 -23.71 15.64
CA LEU A 261 5.13 -23.12 14.32
C LEU A 261 4.77 -24.20 13.32
N SER A 262 3.54 -24.20 12.79
CA SER A 262 3.10 -25.19 11.79
C SER A 262 2.16 -24.55 10.75
N GLY A 263 2.04 -25.21 9.59
CA GLY A 263 0.97 -24.93 8.62
C GLY A 263 -0.45 -25.10 9.22
N PRO A 264 -1.51 -24.74 8.49
CA PRO A 264 -2.89 -24.90 8.93
C PRO A 264 -3.20 -26.37 9.24
N LYS A 265 -3.77 -26.64 10.42
CA LYS A 265 -4.15 -27.99 10.87
C LYS A 265 -5.30 -28.60 10.07
N THR A 266 -6.06 -27.78 9.35
CA THR A 266 -7.20 -28.20 8.53
C THR A 266 -7.20 -27.41 7.23
N MET A 267 -7.16 -28.13 6.11
CA MET A 267 -7.11 -27.55 4.77
C MET A 267 -8.50 -27.04 4.35
N LYS A 268 -8.56 -25.86 3.71
CA LYS A 268 -9.80 -25.30 3.14
C LYS A 268 -9.58 -24.88 1.68
N PRO A 269 -10.33 -25.44 0.71
CA PRO A 269 -10.28 -25.00 -0.67
C PRO A 269 -10.57 -23.49 -0.80
N GLY A 270 -9.83 -22.78 -1.64
CA GLY A 270 -10.08 -21.35 -1.96
C GLY A 270 -9.55 -20.33 -0.95
N ARG A 271 -9.07 -20.74 0.24
CA ARG A 271 -8.35 -19.85 1.17
C ARG A 271 -6.84 -20.04 1.01
N GLY A 272 -6.26 -19.37 0.02
CA GLY A 272 -4.80 -19.16 -0.11
C GLY A 272 -3.92 -20.41 0.03
N TYR A 273 -4.42 -21.59 -0.35
CA TYR A 273 -3.73 -22.85 -0.16
C TYR A 273 -3.22 -23.38 -1.51
N ASN A 274 -1.89 -23.39 -1.68
CA ASN A 274 -1.21 -24.13 -2.73
C ASN A 274 -0.46 -25.31 -2.07
N PRO A 275 -0.86 -26.58 -2.33
CA PRO A 275 -0.25 -27.76 -1.71
C PRO A 275 1.26 -27.85 -1.92
N ALA A 276 1.79 -27.34 -3.05
CA ALA A 276 3.22 -27.39 -3.35
C ALA A 276 4.08 -26.47 -2.45
N HIS A 277 3.46 -25.45 -1.82
CA HIS A 277 4.17 -24.42 -1.05
C HIS A 277 3.89 -24.47 0.45
N PHE A 278 2.83 -25.14 0.89
CA PHE A 278 2.45 -25.15 2.31
C PHE A 278 3.23 -26.16 3.17
N ASP A 279 3.89 -27.14 2.53
CA ASP A 279 4.76 -28.11 3.20
C ASP A 279 6.21 -27.60 3.35
N THR A 280 6.51 -26.40 2.86
CA THR A 280 7.81 -25.74 3.02
C THR A 280 7.72 -24.63 4.08
N MET A 281 8.21 -24.94 5.28
CA MET A 281 8.55 -23.97 6.34
C MET A 281 7.48 -22.93 6.73
N VAL A 282 6.65 -23.30 7.73
CA VAL A 282 5.98 -22.39 8.68
C VAL A 282 4.90 -21.49 8.06
N ARG A 283 3.95 -21.03 8.89
CA ARG A 283 3.12 -19.82 8.66
C ARG A 283 3.91 -18.53 8.33
N ALA A 284 5.22 -18.62 8.09
CA ALA A 284 6.11 -17.52 7.76
C ALA A 284 6.00 -17.13 6.28
N LEU A 285 5.61 -18.06 5.40
CA LEU A 285 5.45 -17.82 3.97
C LEU A 285 4.06 -18.28 3.51
N SER A 286 3.24 -17.33 3.08
CA SER A 286 1.97 -17.60 2.40
C SER A 286 2.15 -17.27 0.93
N VAL A 287 2.28 -18.30 0.08
CA VAL A 287 2.48 -18.12 -1.37
C VAL A 287 1.13 -18.24 -2.09
N SER A 288 0.90 -17.37 -3.08
CA SER A 288 -0.24 -17.47 -3.99
C SER A 288 0.27 -17.24 -5.41
N GLU A 289 -0.16 -18.09 -6.33
CA GLU A 289 0.11 -17.90 -7.75
C GLU A 289 -0.68 -16.68 -8.26
N ILE A 290 -0.04 -15.94 -9.16
CA ILE A 290 -0.61 -14.81 -9.89
C ILE A 290 -0.36 -15.05 -11.38
N PRO A 291 -1.13 -14.41 -12.29
CA PRO A 291 -0.90 -14.53 -13.73
C PRO A 291 0.51 -14.04 -14.10
N ASN A 292 1.20 -14.68 -15.05
CA ASN A 292 2.46 -14.19 -15.62
C ASN A 292 2.79 -14.79 -17.00
#